data_AF-A0A5A5TEW9-F1
#
_entry.id   AF-A0A5A5TEW9-F1
#
_cell.length_a   1.000
_cell.length_b   1.000
_cell.length_c   1.000
_cell.angle_alpha   90.00
_cell.angle_beta   90.00
_cell.angle_gamma   90.00
#
_symmetry.space_group_name_H-M   'P 1'
#
loop_
_entity.id
_entity.type
_entity.pdbx_description
1 polymer ?
#
loop_
_entity_poly.entity_id
_entity_poly.type
_entity_poly.pdbx_seq_one_letter_code
_entity_poly.pdbx_strand_id
1 'polypeptide(L)'
;MAEEKLSRSVHHLRQFIAEQNWSIVDEKEIAHGYQFLVTDGQSKVPIALYTTGKTLVQGKASSLQATLKAWSPTQTLANKPATQQTGQTETRTASPISSKTQASNGIARIGSDESGKGDFYGPLVVAAVYVDQKTEQRLLQLGVRDSKKLTDTLMLNIANEIRTHCPYAVRVYLPADYNELYQRIGNLNLLLAQAHADVIAQVASATGSTYAIVDQFGNEALVRRALEKTGIIQRLEQRHRAEEDTAVAAASIVARVEFIRHLSCLSASIGVDLPKGGSHPQIVIKGRQIVSQHGEEALKQIAKLHFKTTDAILHP
;
A
#
# COMPACT_ATOMS: atom_id res chain seq x y z
N MET A 1 -25.46 -18.22 0.10
CA MET A 1 -24.33 -17.45 -0.48
C MET A 1 -23.14 -17.27 0.46
N ALA A 2 -23.21 -16.51 1.56
CA ALA A 2 -22.04 -16.25 2.42
C ALA A 2 -21.60 -17.48 3.26
N GLU A 3 -22.55 -18.18 3.87
CA GLU A 3 -22.29 -19.43 4.62
C GLU A 3 -21.82 -20.56 3.70
N GLU A 4 -22.35 -20.61 2.49
CA GLU A 4 -21.99 -21.57 1.44
C GLU A 4 -20.53 -21.39 0.96
N LYS A 5 -20.09 -20.13 0.84
CA LYS A 5 -18.69 -19.79 0.53
C LYS A 5 -17.74 -20.16 1.68
N LEU A 6 -18.17 -19.98 2.93
CA LEU A 6 -17.40 -20.42 4.10
C LEU A 6 -17.28 -21.94 4.14
N SER A 7 -18.38 -22.66 3.95
CA SER A 7 -18.41 -24.13 3.91
C SER A 7 -17.46 -24.69 2.84
N ARG A 8 -17.47 -24.09 1.63
CA ARG A 8 -16.53 -24.45 0.56
C ARG A 8 -15.07 -24.17 0.92
N SER A 9 -14.79 -23.03 1.55
CA SER A 9 -13.43 -22.67 1.98
C SER A 9 -12.91 -23.59 3.07
N VAL A 10 -13.78 -23.96 4.02
CA VAL A 10 -13.51 -24.96 5.06
C VAL A 10 -13.19 -26.32 4.42
N HIS A 11 -13.98 -26.76 3.44
CA HIS A 11 -13.74 -28.02 2.74
C HIS A 11 -12.39 -28.02 1.99
N HIS A 12 -12.09 -26.97 1.23
CA HIS A 12 -10.81 -26.85 0.51
C HIS A 12 -9.61 -26.81 1.47
N LEU A 13 -9.75 -26.16 2.64
CA LEU A 13 -8.67 -26.13 3.62
C LEU A 13 -8.39 -27.52 4.20
N ARG A 14 -9.44 -28.29 4.51
CA ARG A 14 -9.27 -29.68 4.98
C ARG A 14 -8.57 -30.56 3.95
N GLN A 15 -8.93 -30.42 2.66
CA GLN A 15 -8.25 -31.14 1.58
C GLN A 15 -6.77 -30.75 1.48
N PHE A 16 -6.48 -29.45 1.49
CA PHE A 16 -5.10 -28.96 1.43
C PHE A 16 -4.25 -29.45 2.61
N ILE A 17 -4.78 -29.42 3.83
CA ILE A 17 -4.09 -29.94 5.02
C ILE A 17 -3.77 -31.44 4.85
N ALA A 18 -4.71 -32.23 4.35
CA ALA A 18 -4.50 -33.65 4.10
C ALA A 18 -3.44 -33.91 3.00
N GLU A 19 -3.46 -33.14 1.91
CA GLU A 19 -2.46 -33.24 0.83
C GLU A 19 -1.03 -32.94 1.30
N GLN A 20 -0.87 -32.08 2.30
CA GLN A 20 0.42 -31.76 2.91
C GLN A 20 0.84 -32.74 4.01
N ASN A 21 0.08 -33.81 4.27
CA ASN A 21 0.26 -34.74 5.38
C ASN A 21 0.29 -34.04 6.76
N TRP A 22 -0.49 -32.98 6.93
CA TRP A 22 -0.68 -32.30 8.21
C TRP A 22 -1.93 -32.80 8.92
N SER A 23 -2.05 -32.48 10.21
CA SER A 23 -3.21 -32.85 11.03
C SER A 23 -3.87 -31.64 11.68
N ILE A 24 -5.18 -31.74 11.89
CA ILE A 24 -5.97 -30.75 12.63
C ILE A 24 -6.03 -31.22 14.08
N VAL A 25 -5.51 -30.40 14.99
CA VAL A 25 -5.43 -30.69 16.43
C VAL A 25 -6.69 -30.24 17.17
N ASP A 26 -7.29 -29.15 16.71
CA ASP A 26 -8.50 -28.55 17.28
C ASP A 26 -9.23 -27.75 16.21
N GLU A 27 -10.55 -27.68 16.30
CA GLU A 27 -11.37 -26.86 15.41
C GLU A 27 -12.62 -26.34 16.14
N LYS A 28 -13.01 -25.09 15.85
CA LYS A 28 -14.15 -24.45 16.49
C LYS A 28 -14.82 -23.40 15.63
N GLU A 29 -16.11 -23.21 15.86
CA GLU A 29 -16.85 -22.06 15.33
C GLU A 29 -16.45 -20.78 16.08
N ILE A 30 -16.32 -19.69 15.33
CA ILE A 30 -16.04 -18.35 15.87
C ILE A 30 -17.03 -17.34 15.30
N ALA A 31 -17.11 -16.15 15.88
CA ALA A 31 -18.00 -15.10 15.39
C ALA A 31 -17.78 -14.84 13.88
N HIS A 32 -18.79 -15.16 13.08
CA HIS A 32 -18.79 -15.04 11.63
C HIS A 32 -17.69 -15.84 10.89
N GLY A 33 -17.25 -16.98 11.45
CA GLY A 33 -16.21 -17.79 10.84
C GLY A 33 -15.96 -19.15 11.49
N TYR A 34 -14.89 -19.81 11.06
CA TYR A 34 -14.47 -21.13 11.53
C TYR A 34 -12.94 -21.16 11.69
N GLN A 35 -12.45 -21.68 12.81
CA GLN A 35 -11.02 -21.70 13.13
C GLN A 35 -10.51 -23.13 13.30
N PHE A 36 -9.32 -23.39 12.76
CA PHE A 36 -8.56 -24.64 12.89
C PHE A 36 -7.24 -24.37 13.59
N LEU A 37 -6.76 -25.34 14.37
CA LEU A 37 -5.39 -25.43 14.85
C LEU A 37 -4.69 -26.57 14.08
N VAL A 38 -3.81 -26.22 13.15
CA VAL A 38 -3.14 -27.18 12.27
C VAL A 38 -1.73 -27.48 12.80
N THR A 39 -1.26 -28.72 12.66
CA THR A 39 0.10 -29.14 13.01
C THR A 39 0.76 -29.97 11.92
N ASP A 40 2.05 -29.72 11.69
CA ASP A 40 2.96 -30.53 10.87
C ASP A 40 3.77 -31.53 11.72
N GLY A 41 3.45 -31.63 13.02
CA GLY A 41 4.18 -32.44 14.00
C GLY A 41 5.26 -31.67 14.76
N GLN A 42 5.69 -30.50 14.27
CA GLN A 42 6.70 -29.65 14.91
C GLN A 42 6.11 -28.33 15.42
N SER A 43 5.21 -27.72 14.65
CA SER A 43 4.60 -26.43 14.92
C SER A 43 3.08 -26.55 14.94
N LYS A 44 2.42 -25.79 15.81
CA LYS A 44 0.96 -25.65 15.84
C LYS A 44 0.57 -24.23 15.41
N VAL A 45 -0.22 -24.11 14.35
CA VAL A 45 -0.59 -22.83 13.75
C VAL A 45 -2.10 -22.69 13.65
N PRO A 46 -2.69 -21.67 14.32
CA PRO A 46 -4.11 -21.35 14.15
C PRO A 46 -4.39 -20.63 12.83
N ILE A 47 -5.43 -21.07 12.13
CA ILE A 47 -5.98 -20.46 10.91
C ILE A 47 -7.50 -20.27 11.05
N ALA A 48 -7.99 -19.05 10.83
CA ALA A 48 -9.40 -18.70 10.87
C ALA A 48 -9.91 -18.27 9.50
N LEU A 49 -11.05 -18.82 9.09
CA LEU A 49 -11.77 -18.50 7.85
C LEU A 49 -13.06 -17.76 8.20
N TYR A 50 -13.34 -16.63 7.57
CA TYR A 50 -14.54 -15.83 7.81
C TYR A 50 -15.54 -15.93 6.66
N THR A 51 -16.82 -15.70 6.93
CA THR A 51 -17.89 -15.66 5.91
C THR A 51 -17.66 -14.61 4.81
N THR A 52 -16.84 -13.60 5.10
CA THR A 52 -16.39 -12.58 4.13
C THR A 52 -15.40 -13.12 3.09
N GLY A 53 -14.81 -14.29 3.32
CA GLY A 53 -13.72 -14.87 2.52
C GLY A 53 -12.32 -14.46 2.99
N LYS A 54 -12.21 -13.72 4.10
CA LYS A 54 -10.92 -13.41 4.73
C LYS A 54 -10.38 -14.66 5.44
N THR A 55 -9.08 -14.88 5.30
CA THR A 55 -8.31 -15.90 6.04
C THR A 55 -7.32 -15.20 6.97
N LEU A 56 -7.24 -15.62 8.22
CA LEU A 56 -6.31 -15.09 9.22
C LEU A 56 -5.46 -16.22 9.79
N VAL A 57 -4.15 -16.15 9.60
CA VAL A 57 -3.18 -17.13 10.15
C VAL A 57 -2.35 -16.44 11.22
N GLN A 58 -2.36 -16.99 12.44
CA GLN A 58 -1.67 -16.42 13.61
C GLN A 58 -0.63 -17.40 14.15
N GLY A 59 0.17 -16.99 15.15
CA GLY A 59 1.20 -17.83 15.76
C GLY A 59 2.64 -17.50 15.34
N LYS A 60 3.59 -18.26 15.87
CA LYS A 60 5.03 -18.09 15.62
C LYS A 60 5.37 -18.38 14.16
N ALA A 61 6.43 -17.75 13.65
CA ALA A 61 6.91 -18.01 12.30
C ALA A 61 7.43 -19.44 12.18
N SER A 62 6.89 -20.18 11.21
CA SER A 62 7.29 -21.53 10.86
C SER A 62 7.02 -21.77 9.36
N SER A 63 7.59 -22.84 8.80
CA SER A 63 7.27 -23.30 7.43
C SER A 63 5.77 -23.52 7.27
N LEU A 64 5.13 -24.20 8.22
CA LEU A 64 3.68 -24.39 8.28
C LEU A 64 2.91 -23.05 8.23
N GLN A 65 3.34 -22.06 9.02
CA GLN A 65 2.68 -20.75 9.03
C GLN A 65 2.82 -20.03 7.68
N ALA A 66 3.99 -20.08 7.07
CA ALA A 66 4.24 -19.45 5.77
C ALA A 66 3.36 -20.08 4.68
N THR A 67 3.24 -21.41 4.66
CA THR A 67 2.43 -22.12 3.68
C THR A 67 0.93 -21.90 3.90
N LEU A 68 0.45 -21.90 5.14
CA LEU A 68 -0.94 -21.56 5.45
C LEU A 68 -1.30 -20.11 5.10
N LYS A 69 -0.35 -19.16 5.24
CA LYS A 69 -0.54 -17.76 4.80
C LYS A 69 -0.61 -17.62 3.28
N ALA A 70 0.09 -18.48 2.55
CA ALA A 70 0.09 -18.50 1.08
C ALA A 70 -1.10 -19.26 0.50
N TRP A 71 -1.79 -20.08 1.30
CA TRP A 71 -2.97 -20.82 0.87
C TRP A 71 -4.14 -19.88 0.58
N SER A 72 -4.80 -20.10 -0.56
CA SER A 72 -6.02 -19.38 -0.94
C SER A 72 -7.10 -20.37 -1.41
N PRO A 73 -8.37 -20.18 -1.02
CA PRO A 73 -9.45 -21.10 -1.36
C PRO A 73 -9.78 -21.14 -2.87
N THR A 74 -9.20 -20.24 -3.68
CA THR A 74 -9.45 -20.12 -5.13
C THR A 74 -8.44 -20.89 -6.00
N GLN A 75 -7.45 -21.57 -5.42
CA GLN A 75 -6.57 -22.45 -6.18
C GLN A 75 -7.15 -23.86 -6.26
N THR A 76 -7.91 -24.14 -7.33
CA THR A 76 -8.10 -25.52 -7.80
C THR A 76 -7.92 -25.59 -9.32
N LEU A 77 -7.15 -26.62 -9.73
CA LEU A 77 -6.91 -27.15 -11.08
C LEU A 77 -5.76 -26.54 -11.91
N ALA A 78 -4.53 -26.92 -11.56
CA ALA A 78 -3.46 -27.17 -12.53
C ALA A 78 -2.45 -28.21 -11.98
N ASN A 79 -2.90 -29.46 -11.82
CA ASN A 79 -2.00 -30.59 -11.61
C ASN A 79 -1.43 -31.04 -12.97
N LYS A 80 -0.11 -31.03 -13.10
CA LYS A 80 0.63 -32.04 -13.88
C LYS A 80 1.84 -32.51 -13.07
N PRO A 81 2.17 -33.81 -13.14
CA PRO A 81 2.84 -34.54 -12.07
C PRO A 81 4.35 -34.32 -12.03
N ALA A 82 4.87 -34.45 -10.82
CA ALA A 82 6.28 -34.63 -10.51
C ALA A 82 6.83 -35.89 -11.18
N THR A 83 8.03 -35.81 -11.74
CA THR A 83 8.88 -36.97 -12.00
C THR A 83 10.10 -36.83 -11.10
N GLN A 84 10.24 -37.79 -10.17
CA GLN A 84 11.42 -38.01 -9.35
C GLN A 84 12.52 -38.66 -10.21
N GLN A 85 13.78 -38.28 -9.96
CA GLN A 85 14.94 -39.17 -9.79
C GLN A 85 16.15 -38.31 -9.39
N THR A 86 16.52 -38.32 -8.10
CA THR A 86 17.56 -39.15 -7.44
C THR A 86 18.99 -38.65 -7.61
N GLY A 87 19.52 -38.13 -6.48
CA GLY A 87 20.87 -38.31 -5.92
C GLY A 87 22.10 -38.15 -6.80
N GLN A 88 22.97 -37.20 -6.44
CA GLN A 88 24.24 -37.53 -5.76
C GLN A 88 24.97 -36.27 -5.27
N THR A 89 25.69 -36.47 -4.17
CA THR A 89 26.59 -35.60 -3.42
C THR A 89 27.70 -35.01 -4.31
N GLU A 90 28.02 -33.72 -4.16
CA GLU A 90 29.39 -33.24 -3.91
C GLU A 90 29.52 -31.70 -3.89
N THR A 91 30.26 -31.26 -2.87
CA THR A 91 31.15 -30.10 -2.73
C THR A 91 30.71 -28.65 -3.04
N ARG A 92 30.99 -27.84 -2.00
CA ARG A 92 31.06 -26.37 -1.95
C ARG A 92 31.59 -25.72 -3.24
N THR A 93 30.86 -24.75 -3.77
CA THR A 93 31.39 -23.43 -4.17
C THR A 93 30.23 -22.43 -4.31
N ALA A 94 30.48 -21.20 -3.87
CA ALA A 94 29.51 -20.12 -3.83
C ALA A 94 29.06 -19.69 -5.23
N SER A 95 27.76 -19.44 -5.41
CA SER A 95 27.17 -18.74 -6.56
C SER A 95 25.71 -18.32 -6.26
N PRO A 96 25.17 -17.29 -6.94
CA PRO A 96 24.61 -16.11 -6.29
C PRO A 96 23.11 -16.19 -6.04
N ILE A 97 22.65 -15.29 -5.16
CA ILE A 97 21.26 -15.00 -4.83
C ILE A 97 20.48 -14.80 -6.14
N SER A 98 19.59 -15.74 -6.43
CA SER A 98 18.61 -15.63 -7.53
C SER A 98 17.60 -14.54 -7.20
N SER A 99 17.87 -13.32 -7.66
CA SER A 99 16.87 -12.28 -7.81
C SER A 99 15.89 -12.73 -8.89
N LYS A 100 14.61 -12.92 -8.53
CA LYS A 100 13.54 -13.01 -9.53
C LYS A 100 13.50 -11.69 -10.29
N THR A 101 14.18 -11.60 -11.42
CA THR A 101 14.16 -10.42 -12.28
C THR A 101 12.76 -10.32 -12.88
N GLN A 102 11.91 -9.49 -12.28
CA GLN A 102 10.62 -9.14 -12.87
C GLN A 102 10.90 -8.46 -14.22
N ALA A 103 10.26 -8.95 -15.29
CA ALA A 103 10.44 -8.39 -16.62
C ALA A 103 9.69 -7.06 -16.75
N SER A 104 10.30 -6.08 -17.43
CA SER A 104 9.67 -4.81 -17.78
C SER A 104 8.49 -5.05 -18.74
N ASN A 105 7.37 -4.35 -18.55
CA ASN A 105 6.23 -4.43 -19.47
C ASN A 105 6.49 -3.66 -20.78
N GLY A 106 7.56 -2.85 -20.85
CA GLY A 106 8.06 -2.20 -22.07
C GLY A 106 7.25 -1.01 -22.56
N ILE A 107 6.09 -0.74 -21.95
CA ILE A 107 5.22 0.38 -22.30
C ILE A 107 5.56 1.58 -21.42
N ALA A 108 5.93 2.68 -22.06
CA ALA A 108 6.14 3.96 -21.40
C ALA A 108 4.82 4.51 -20.85
N ARG A 109 4.82 4.91 -19.56
CA ARG A 109 3.59 5.32 -18.86
C ARG A 109 3.88 6.19 -17.65
N ILE A 110 2.87 6.95 -17.26
CA ILE A 110 2.86 7.71 -16.02
C ILE A 110 2.12 6.90 -14.95
N GLY A 111 2.72 6.72 -13.79
CA GLY A 111 2.03 6.22 -12.61
C GLY A 111 1.79 7.35 -11.62
N SER A 112 0.65 7.33 -10.92
CA SER A 112 0.35 8.32 -9.88
C SER A 112 -0.26 7.66 -8.65
N ASP A 113 0.14 8.16 -7.47
CA ASP A 113 -0.30 7.69 -6.15
C ASP A 113 -0.21 8.83 -5.12
N GLU A 114 -0.86 8.66 -3.97
CA GLU A 114 -0.89 9.63 -2.87
C GLU A 114 -0.36 9.09 -1.54
N SER A 115 0.01 10.02 -0.65
CA SER A 115 0.33 9.73 0.75
C SER A 115 -0.24 10.79 1.68
N GLY A 116 -0.60 10.40 2.90
CA GLY A 116 -1.13 11.30 3.91
C GLY A 116 -2.65 11.47 3.91
N LYS A 117 -3.40 10.80 3.01
CA LYS A 117 -4.87 10.86 2.95
C LYS A 117 -5.55 10.48 4.27
N GLY A 118 -5.06 9.43 4.93
CA GLY A 118 -5.61 8.90 6.19
C GLY A 118 -4.88 9.36 7.45
N ASP A 119 -3.85 10.19 7.30
CA ASP A 119 -3.04 10.69 8.42
C ASP A 119 -3.66 12.00 8.96
N PHE A 120 -3.92 12.05 10.26
CA PHE A 120 -4.48 13.24 10.92
C PHE A 120 -3.49 14.40 10.89
N TYR A 121 -2.24 14.14 11.27
CA TYR A 121 -1.15 15.11 11.19
C TYR A 121 -0.47 15.07 9.82
N GLY A 122 0.12 16.21 9.44
CA GLY A 122 0.93 16.33 8.24
C GLY A 122 0.13 16.56 6.95
N PRO A 123 0.84 16.67 5.82
CA PRO A 123 0.25 17.08 4.56
C PRO A 123 -0.60 15.99 3.89
N LEU A 124 -1.26 16.36 2.81
CA LEU A 124 -1.64 15.45 1.73
C LEU A 124 -0.62 15.62 0.59
N VAL A 125 -0.05 14.53 0.10
CA VAL A 125 0.95 14.54 -0.97
C VAL A 125 0.48 13.66 -2.11
N VAL A 126 0.54 14.16 -3.34
CA VAL A 126 0.26 13.39 -4.56
C VAL A 126 1.49 13.47 -5.46
N ALA A 127 1.89 12.35 -6.03
CA ALA A 127 3.02 12.28 -6.95
C ALA A 127 2.63 11.60 -8.26
N ALA A 128 3.34 11.96 -9.33
CA ALA A 128 3.34 11.23 -10.59
C ALA A 128 4.77 10.99 -11.06
N VAL A 129 5.03 9.81 -11.62
CA VAL A 129 6.34 9.41 -12.13
C VAL A 129 6.16 8.78 -13.51
N TYR A 130 6.95 9.25 -14.48
CA TYR A 130 7.05 8.62 -15.79
C TYR A 130 8.10 7.51 -15.77
N VAL A 131 7.75 6.37 -16.35
CA VAL A 131 8.64 5.22 -16.49
C VAL A 131 8.57 4.72 -17.94
N ASP A 132 9.74 4.59 -18.55
CA ASP A 132 9.99 3.91 -19.83
C ASP A 132 10.64 2.53 -19.60
N GLN A 133 10.97 1.82 -20.69
CA GLN A 133 11.59 0.49 -20.57
C GLN A 133 12.91 0.49 -19.78
N LYS A 134 13.77 1.50 -19.99
CA LYS A 134 15.10 1.56 -19.36
C LYS A 134 15.00 1.88 -17.87
N THR A 135 14.20 2.88 -17.54
CA THR A 135 13.93 3.27 -16.15
C THR A 135 13.16 2.17 -15.42
N GLU A 136 12.21 1.49 -16.05
CA GLU A 136 11.50 0.35 -15.46
C GLU A 136 12.46 -0.75 -15.00
N GLN A 137 13.39 -1.17 -15.87
CA GLN A 137 14.37 -2.20 -15.53
C GLN A 137 15.22 -1.79 -14.31
N ARG A 138 15.67 -0.53 -14.27
CA ARG A 138 16.44 0.00 -13.12
C ARG A 138 15.61 0.01 -11.84
N LEU A 139 14.37 0.49 -11.90
CA LEU A 139 13.48 0.56 -10.74
C LEU A 139 13.14 -0.83 -10.19
N LEU A 140 12.99 -1.83 -11.06
CA LEU A 140 12.77 -3.22 -10.66
C LEU A 140 14.00 -3.79 -9.93
N GLN A 141 15.21 -3.50 -10.39
CA GLN A 141 16.45 -3.89 -9.70
C GLN A 141 16.58 -3.23 -8.31
N LEU A 142 16.04 -2.02 -8.14
CA LEU A 142 16.00 -1.32 -6.86
C LEU A 142 14.89 -1.81 -5.91
N GLY A 143 14.02 -2.73 -6.34
CA GLY A 143 12.99 -3.31 -5.48
C GLY A 143 11.77 -2.41 -5.24
N VAL A 144 11.46 -1.48 -6.15
CA VAL A 144 10.39 -0.48 -6.01
C VAL A 144 9.00 -1.09 -5.70
N ARG A 145 8.70 -2.30 -6.20
CA ARG A 145 7.40 -2.97 -5.99
C ARG A 145 7.21 -3.59 -4.60
N ASP A 146 8.27 -3.75 -3.82
CA ASP A 146 8.19 -4.26 -2.44
C ASP A 146 8.07 -3.11 -1.41
N SER A 147 7.55 -1.94 -1.83
CA SER A 147 7.55 -0.69 -1.05
C SER A 147 7.00 -0.81 0.38
N LYS A 148 6.02 -1.69 0.60
CA LYS A 148 5.39 -1.96 1.91
C LYS A 148 6.30 -2.69 2.91
N LYS A 149 7.45 -3.23 2.46
CA LYS A 149 8.46 -3.91 3.29
C LYS A 149 9.74 -3.08 3.44
N LEU A 150 9.82 -1.90 2.83
CA LEU A 150 11.02 -1.07 2.87
C LEU A 150 11.11 -0.31 4.20
N THR A 151 12.34 -0.15 4.69
CA THR A 151 12.63 0.78 5.79
C THR A 151 12.61 2.22 5.29
N ASP A 152 12.39 3.19 6.19
CA ASP A 152 12.37 4.62 5.83
C ASP A 152 13.68 5.06 5.12
N THR A 153 14.84 4.56 5.58
CA THR A 153 16.15 4.82 4.94
C THR A 153 16.22 4.28 3.52
N LEU A 154 15.77 3.05 3.29
CA LEU A 154 15.80 2.43 1.97
C LEU A 154 14.83 3.14 1.02
N MET A 155 13.66 3.53 1.52
CA MET A 155 12.66 4.27 0.77
C MET A 155 13.19 5.66 0.33
N LEU A 156 13.93 6.36 1.20
CA LEU A 156 14.59 7.62 0.87
C LEU A 156 15.63 7.45 -0.25
N ASN A 157 16.47 6.41 -0.16
CA ASN A 157 17.47 6.11 -1.19
C ASN A 157 16.81 5.83 -2.55
N ILE A 158 15.76 5.00 -2.55
CA ILE A 158 15.01 4.68 -3.78
C ILE A 158 14.30 5.91 -4.33
N ALA A 159 13.73 6.78 -3.48
CA ALA A 159 13.13 8.04 -3.93
C ALA A 159 14.16 8.95 -4.62
N ASN A 160 15.39 9.03 -4.10
CA ASN A 160 16.46 9.80 -4.75
C ASN A 160 16.86 9.22 -6.11
N GLU A 161 16.95 7.89 -6.23
CA GLU A 161 17.17 7.22 -7.51
C GLU A 161 16.04 7.51 -8.51
N ILE A 162 14.77 7.45 -8.07
CA ILE A 162 13.62 7.80 -8.91
C ILE A 162 13.74 9.24 -9.41
N ARG A 163 14.00 10.21 -8.52
CA ARG A 163 14.11 11.64 -8.87
C ARG A 163 15.26 11.94 -9.82
N THR A 164 16.34 11.16 -9.73
CA THR A 164 17.52 11.32 -10.58
C THR A 164 17.29 10.76 -11.98
N HIS A 165 16.48 9.71 -12.11
CA HIS A 165 16.39 8.93 -13.35
C HIS A 165 15.03 9.01 -14.06
N CYS A 166 13.98 9.47 -13.39
CA CYS A 166 12.63 9.48 -13.92
C CYS A 166 12.08 10.92 -13.91
N PRO A 167 11.44 11.40 -14.98
CA PRO A 167 10.60 12.59 -14.92
C PRO A 167 9.47 12.40 -13.90
N TYR A 168 9.25 13.39 -13.04
CA TYR A 168 8.25 13.30 -11.97
C TYR A 168 7.65 14.67 -11.65
N ALA A 169 6.50 14.66 -10.99
CA ALA A 169 5.88 15.84 -10.39
C ALA A 169 5.32 15.48 -9.02
N VAL A 170 5.30 16.45 -8.10
CA VAL A 170 4.72 16.30 -6.76
C VAL A 170 3.88 17.52 -6.44
N ARG A 171 2.70 17.28 -5.88
CA ARG A 171 1.84 18.31 -5.26
C ARG A 171 1.74 18.02 -3.77
N VAL A 172 2.06 19.02 -2.96
CA VAL A 172 1.95 18.96 -1.49
C VAL A 172 0.91 19.98 -1.05
N TYR A 173 -0.05 19.53 -0.26
CA TYR A 173 -0.98 20.38 0.48
C TYR A 173 -0.60 20.31 1.96
N LEU A 174 0.07 21.35 2.45
CA LEU A 174 0.33 21.50 3.88
C LEU A 174 -1.00 21.63 4.64
N PRO A 175 -1.05 21.32 5.95
CA PRO A 175 -2.31 21.27 6.70
C PRO A 175 -3.13 22.56 6.61
N ALA A 176 -2.50 23.74 6.67
CA ALA A 176 -3.18 25.03 6.54
C ALA A 176 -3.91 25.14 5.19
N ASP A 177 -3.18 25.00 4.07
CA ASP A 177 -3.74 25.06 2.72
C ASP A 177 -4.79 23.96 2.48
N TYR A 178 -4.52 22.76 3.00
CA TYR A 178 -5.42 21.62 2.92
C TYR A 178 -6.76 21.94 3.58
N ASN A 179 -6.75 22.51 4.79
CA ASN A 179 -7.96 22.82 5.54
C ASN A 179 -8.80 23.87 4.82
N GLU A 180 -8.17 24.91 4.25
CA GLU A 180 -8.87 25.92 3.46
C GLU A 180 -9.50 25.32 2.19
N LEU A 181 -8.74 24.50 1.45
CA LEU A 181 -9.25 23.84 0.24
C LEU A 181 -10.39 22.88 0.57
N TYR A 182 -10.25 22.11 1.65
CA TYR A 182 -11.29 21.17 2.08
C TYR A 182 -12.58 21.88 2.45
N GLN A 183 -12.51 23.02 3.15
CA GLN A 183 -13.70 23.83 3.47
C GLN A 183 -14.42 24.34 2.21
N ARG A 184 -13.68 24.72 1.17
CA ARG A 184 -14.28 25.18 -0.10
C ARG A 184 -14.86 24.04 -0.95
N ILE A 185 -14.19 22.89 -0.97
CA ILE A 185 -14.55 21.75 -1.85
C ILE A 185 -15.56 20.82 -1.20
N GLY A 186 -15.45 20.57 0.11
CA GLY A 186 -16.31 19.66 0.88
C GLY A 186 -16.14 18.17 0.53
N ASN A 187 -15.20 17.82 -0.35
CA ASN A 187 -15.03 16.45 -0.84
C ASN A 187 -13.55 16.12 -1.12
N LEU A 188 -12.97 15.25 -0.28
CA LEU A 188 -11.58 14.81 -0.40
C LEU A 188 -11.28 14.11 -1.73
N ASN A 189 -12.20 13.30 -2.25
CA ASN A 189 -11.97 12.59 -3.50
C ASN A 189 -11.93 13.54 -4.70
N LEU A 190 -12.66 14.67 -4.65
CA LEU A 190 -12.58 15.70 -5.67
C LEU A 190 -11.23 16.44 -5.62
N LEU A 191 -10.75 16.79 -4.41
CA LEU A 191 -9.43 17.38 -4.22
C LEU A 191 -8.31 16.45 -4.73
N LEU A 192 -8.38 15.16 -4.38
CA LEU A 192 -7.45 14.15 -4.88
C LEU A 192 -7.48 14.07 -6.40
N ALA A 193 -8.67 13.96 -7.01
CA ALA A 193 -8.78 13.87 -8.46
C ALA A 193 -8.16 15.07 -9.20
N GLN A 194 -8.32 16.28 -8.67
CA GLN A 194 -7.66 17.48 -9.19
C GLN A 194 -6.14 17.39 -9.03
N ALA A 195 -5.67 17.00 -7.85
CA ALA A 195 -4.24 16.89 -7.57
C ALA A 195 -3.54 15.84 -8.45
N HIS A 196 -4.16 14.66 -8.65
CA HIS A 196 -3.65 13.64 -9.56
C HIS A 196 -3.61 14.16 -11.00
N ALA A 197 -4.68 14.80 -11.47
CA ALA A 197 -4.72 15.36 -12.82
C ALA A 197 -3.62 16.41 -13.05
N ASP A 198 -3.38 17.29 -12.08
CA ASP A 198 -2.32 18.30 -12.13
C ASP A 198 -0.93 17.67 -12.29
N VAL A 199 -0.56 16.73 -11.41
CA VAL A 199 0.78 16.13 -11.45
C VAL A 199 0.96 15.24 -12.68
N ILE A 200 -0.08 14.53 -13.12
CA ILE A 200 -0.04 13.72 -14.33
C ILE A 200 0.13 14.61 -15.55
N ALA A 201 -0.62 15.71 -15.67
CA ALA A 201 -0.53 16.64 -16.79
C ALA A 201 0.84 17.32 -16.88
N GLN A 202 1.44 17.65 -15.74
CA GLN A 202 2.80 18.20 -15.69
C GLN A 202 3.83 17.21 -16.24
N VAL A 203 3.78 15.95 -15.78
CA VAL A 203 4.69 14.89 -16.26
C VAL A 203 4.42 14.58 -17.74
N ALA A 204 3.16 14.52 -18.15
CA ALA A 204 2.76 14.27 -19.53
C ALA A 204 3.27 15.36 -20.48
N SER A 205 3.15 16.63 -20.09
CA SER A 205 3.69 17.77 -20.85
C SER A 205 5.20 17.70 -21.02
N ALA A 206 5.93 17.24 -20.00
CA ALA A 206 7.39 17.14 -20.02
C ALA A 206 7.91 15.94 -20.82
N THR A 207 7.09 14.89 -20.99
CA THR A 207 7.53 13.59 -21.56
C THR A 207 6.86 13.24 -22.88
N GLY A 208 5.73 13.88 -23.21
CA GLY A 208 4.87 13.51 -24.33
C GLY A 208 4.05 12.23 -24.09
N SER A 209 4.07 11.66 -22.88
CA SER A 209 3.32 10.44 -22.58
C SER A 209 1.81 10.70 -22.53
N THR A 210 1.04 9.87 -23.23
CA THR A 210 -0.43 9.96 -23.28
C THR A 210 -1.12 8.84 -22.48
N TYR A 211 -0.34 8.01 -21.78
CA TYR A 211 -0.82 6.87 -21.00
C TYR A 211 -0.51 7.04 -19.52
N ALA A 212 -1.56 7.02 -18.69
CA ALA A 212 -1.44 7.11 -17.24
C ALA A 212 -2.17 5.96 -16.52
N ILE A 213 -1.61 5.55 -15.38
CA ILE A 213 -2.16 4.57 -14.45
C ILE A 213 -2.28 5.23 -13.06
N VAL A 214 -3.45 5.09 -12.42
CA VAL A 214 -3.73 5.66 -11.10
C VAL A 214 -4.36 4.60 -10.20
N ASP A 215 -3.99 4.56 -8.91
CA ASP A 215 -4.70 3.71 -7.95
C ASP A 215 -6.11 4.23 -7.68
N GLN A 216 -7.08 3.33 -7.66
CA GLN A 216 -8.48 3.72 -7.57
C GLN A 216 -8.85 4.07 -6.11
N PHE A 217 -8.92 5.37 -5.81
CA PHE A 217 -9.25 5.88 -4.48
C PHE A 217 -10.73 6.31 -4.30
N GLY A 218 -11.54 6.22 -5.35
CA GLY A 218 -12.93 6.67 -5.36
C GLY A 218 -13.63 6.44 -6.71
N ASN A 219 -14.55 7.33 -7.07
CA ASN A 219 -15.25 7.27 -8.35
C ASN A 219 -14.29 7.61 -9.50
N GLU A 220 -14.09 6.65 -10.41
CA GLU A 220 -13.20 6.76 -11.56
C GLU A 220 -13.49 7.95 -12.48
N ALA A 221 -14.76 8.38 -12.53
CA ALA A 221 -15.17 9.51 -13.35
C ALA A 221 -14.52 10.83 -12.89
N LEU A 222 -14.11 10.95 -11.62
CA LEU A 222 -13.52 12.19 -11.09
C LEU A 222 -12.15 12.46 -11.72
N VAL A 223 -11.24 11.49 -11.66
CA VAL A 223 -9.89 11.62 -12.24
C VAL A 223 -9.98 11.76 -13.75
N ARG A 224 -10.85 10.97 -14.40
CA ARG A 224 -11.10 11.06 -15.84
C ARG A 224 -11.53 12.46 -16.26
N ARG A 225 -12.57 13.02 -15.63
CA ARG A 225 -13.07 14.39 -15.92
C ARG A 225 -12.02 15.47 -15.62
N ALA A 226 -11.21 15.29 -14.58
CA ALA A 226 -10.15 16.22 -14.25
C ALA A 226 -9.04 16.21 -15.33
N LEU A 227 -8.66 15.02 -15.82
CA LEU A 227 -7.68 14.86 -16.90
C LEU A 227 -8.20 15.29 -18.28
N GLU A 228 -9.49 15.09 -18.58
CA GLU A 228 -10.11 15.56 -19.83
C GLU A 228 -9.92 17.06 -20.05
N LYS A 229 -9.96 17.86 -18.97
CA LYS A 229 -9.70 19.32 -19.04
C LYS A 229 -8.29 19.66 -19.48
N THR A 230 -7.34 18.74 -19.33
CA THR A 230 -5.94 18.94 -19.71
C THR A 230 -5.71 18.61 -21.19
N GLY A 231 -6.50 17.69 -21.76
CA GLY A 231 -6.41 17.26 -23.15
C GLY A 231 -5.17 16.42 -23.52
N ILE A 232 -4.30 16.07 -22.56
CA ILE A 232 -3.02 15.40 -22.85
C ILE A 232 -3.14 13.87 -22.77
N ILE A 233 -3.84 13.36 -21.75
CA ILE A 233 -3.96 11.91 -21.51
C ILE A 233 -5.05 11.31 -22.39
N GLN A 234 -4.66 10.36 -23.25
CA GLN A 234 -5.56 9.64 -24.15
C GLN A 234 -6.02 8.31 -23.56
N ARG A 235 -5.13 7.65 -22.81
CA ARG A 235 -5.41 6.38 -22.12
C ARG A 235 -5.21 6.56 -20.62
N LEU A 236 -6.28 6.36 -19.87
CA LEU A 236 -6.26 6.33 -18.40
C LEU A 236 -6.71 4.95 -17.93
N GLU A 237 -5.84 4.27 -17.20
CA GLU A 237 -6.16 3.04 -16.48
C GLU A 237 -6.30 3.35 -14.98
N GLN A 238 -7.47 3.05 -14.43
CA GLN A 238 -7.73 3.09 -13.00
C GLN A 238 -8.02 1.66 -12.57
N ARG A 239 -7.31 1.18 -11.57
CA ARG A 239 -7.53 -0.16 -11.01
C ARG A 239 -7.18 -0.17 -9.55
N HIS A 240 -7.82 -1.08 -8.81
CA HIS A 240 -7.34 -1.43 -7.49
C HIS A 240 -5.99 -2.13 -7.57
N ARG A 241 -5.17 -1.91 -6.55
CA ARG A 241 -3.83 -2.51 -6.44
C ARG A 241 -2.90 -2.05 -7.57
N ALA A 242 -3.04 -0.79 -8.00
CA ALA A 242 -2.24 -0.24 -9.08
C ALA A 242 -0.74 -0.20 -8.72
N GLU A 243 -0.35 -0.31 -7.45
CA GLU A 243 1.04 -0.44 -6.99
C GLU A 243 1.76 -1.68 -7.53
N GLU A 244 1.05 -2.65 -8.13
CA GLU A 244 1.69 -3.72 -8.91
C GLU A 244 2.36 -3.16 -10.19
N ASP A 245 2.01 -1.96 -10.64
CA ASP A 245 2.72 -1.25 -11.69
C ASP A 245 3.96 -0.51 -11.16
N THR A 246 5.10 -0.67 -11.85
CA THR A 246 6.36 -0.03 -11.46
C THR A 246 6.26 1.49 -11.37
N ALA A 247 5.51 2.14 -12.27
CA ALA A 247 5.37 3.59 -12.28
C ALA A 247 4.53 4.09 -11.08
N VAL A 248 3.45 3.37 -10.75
CA VAL A 248 2.60 3.70 -9.60
C VAL A 248 3.34 3.44 -8.29
N ALA A 249 4.06 2.31 -8.19
CA ALA A 249 4.91 2.02 -7.03
C ALA A 249 6.01 3.08 -6.82
N ALA A 250 6.62 3.58 -7.91
CA ALA A 250 7.59 4.67 -7.85
C ALA A 250 6.93 5.97 -7.34
N ALA A 251 5.74 6.32 -7.85
CA ALA A 251 4.99 7.48 -7.37
C ALA A 251 4.63 7.35 -5.88
N SER A 252 4.22 6.16 -5.43
CA SER A 252 3.94 5.84 -4.03
C SER A 252 5.13 6.14 -3.11
N ILE A 253 6.33 5.68 -3.51
CA ILE A 253 7.57 5.93 -2.78
C ILE A 253 7.88 7.43 -2.72
N VAL A 254 7.78 8.15 -3.83
CA VAL A 254 8.04 9.59 -3.89
C VAL A 254 7.06 10.36 -3.00
N ALA A 255 5.76 10.05 -3.08
CA ALA A 255 4.73 10.69 -2.26
C ALA A 255 4.95 10.40 -0.77
N ARG A 256 5.31 9.17 -0.41
CA ARG A 256 5.55 8.77 0.98
C ARG A 256 6.77 9.44 1.58
N VAL A 257 7.88 9.54 0.85
CA VAL A 257 9.09 10.23 1.31
C VAL A 257 8.83 11.71 1.52
N GLU A 258 8.12 12.38 0.60
CA GLU A 258 7.73 13.78 0.80
C GLU A 258 6.80 13.97 1.99
N PHE A 259 5.82 13.08 2.19
CA PHE A 259 4.96 13.10 3.37
C PHE A 259 5.77 13.01 4.66
N ILE A 260 6.68 12.03 4.76
CA ILE A 260 7.53 11.84 5.96
C ILE A 260 8.39 13.07 6.20
N ARG A 261 9.04 13.60 5.16
CA ARG A 261 9.88 14.80 5.26
C ARG A 261 9.11 16.00 5.82
N HIS A 262 7.94 16.27 5.26
CA HIS A 262 7.10 17.38 5.72
C HIS A 262 6.55 17.15 7.13
N LEU A 263 6.14 15.93 7.47
CA LEU A 263 5.71 15.59 8.83
C LEU A 263 6.83 15.84 9.84
N SER A 264 8.06 15.42 9.53
CA SER A 264 9.23 15.69 10.38
C SER A 264 9.50 17.18 10.55
N CYS A 265 9.36 18.00 9.50
CA CYS A 265 9.48 19.45 9.60
C CYS A 265 8.42 20.06 10.54
N LEU A 266 7.16 19.60 10.44
CA LEU A 266 6.07 20.06 11.30
C LEU A 266 6.29 19.62 12.76
N SER A 267 6.75 18.39 12.99
CA SER A 267 7.13 17.90 14.32
C SER A 267 8.23 18.77 14.94
N ALA A 268 9.25 19.12 14.15
CA ALA A 268 10.33 19.98 14.60
C ALA A 268 9.87 21.40 14.90
N SER A 269 8.97 21.97 14.09
CA SER A 269 8.49 23.35 14.29
C SER A 269 7.61 23.49 15.54
N ILE A 270 6.87 22.43 15.92
CA ILE A 270 6.01 22.42 17.12
C ILE A 270 6.71 21.81 18.35
N GLY A 271 7.89 21.20 18.19
CA GLY A 271 8.62 20.55 19.28
C GLY A 271 7.96 19.28 19.83
N VAL A 272 7.06 18.66 19.07
CA VAL A 272 6.34 17.43 19.45
C VAL A 272 6.40 16.43 18.31
N ASP A 273 6.73 15.18 18.62
CA ASP A 273 6.68 14.09 17.64
C ASP A 273 5.23 13.80 17.22
N LEU A 274 4.93 14.07 15.95
CA LEU A 274 3.60 13.89 15.35
C LEU A 274 3.45 12.44 14.82
N PRO A 275 2.60 11.61 15.46
CA PRO A 275 2.42 10.23 15.04
C PRO A 275 1.67 10.14 13.71
N LYS A 276 2.06 9.16 12.88
CA LYS A 276 1.37 8.80 11.64
C LYS A 276 0.04 8.08 11.92
N GLY A 277 -0.89 8.15 10.98
CA GLY A 277 -2.22 7.54 11.03
C GLY A 277 -3.33 8.51 11.48
N GLY A 278 -4.56 7.99 11.59
CA GLY A 278 -5.74 8.77 11.96
C GLY A 278 -6.50 8.26 13.20
N SER A 279 -6.27 7.01 13.61
CA SER A 279 -7.13 6.32 14.61
C SER A 279 -6.39 5.84 15.87
N HIS A 280 -5.07 5.90 15.91
CA HIS A 280 -4.30 5.43 17.06
C HIS A 280 -4.49 6.38 18.27
N PRO A 281 -4.71 5.90 19.50
CA PRO A 281 -4.96 6.76 20.67
C PRO A 281 -3.89 7.82 20.94
N GLN A 282 -2.64 7.51 20.60
CA GLN A 282 -1.50 8.44 20.70
C GLN A 282 -1.72 9.76 19.92
N ILE A 283 -2.50 9.73 18.84
CA ILE A 283 -2.80 10.93 18.04
C ILE A 283 -3.57 11.95 18.88
N VAL A 284 -4.59 11.50 19.63
CA VAL A 284 -5.40 12.34 20.51
C VAL A 284 -4.57 12.83 21.70
N ILE A 285 -3.76 11.95 22.30
CA ILE A 285 -2.88 12.32 23.43
C ILE A 285 -1.92 13.44 23.02
N LYS A 286 -1.25 13.30 21.88
CA LYS A 286 -0.35 14.33 21.34
C LYS A 286 -1.10 15.60 20.94
N GLY A 287 -2.30 15.47 20.40
CA GLY A 287 -3.14 16.63 20.04
C GLY A 287 -3.49 17.47 21.26
N ARG A 288 -3.94 16.83 22.34
CA ARG A 288 -4.24 17.50 23.61
C ARG A 288 -3.00 18.16 24.22
N GLN A 289 -1.84 17.49 24.14
CA GLN A 289 -0.57 18.08 24.55
C GLN A 289 -0.27 19.37 23.76
N ILE A 290 -0.40 19.33 22.44
CA ILE A 290 -0.12 20.48 21.56
C ILE A 290 -1.09 21.63 21.84
N VAL A 291 -2.38 21.35 21.98
CA VAL A 291 -3.39 22.37 22.32
C VAL A 291 -3.08 23.03 23.65
N SER A 292 -2.68 22.26 24.66
CA SER A 292 -2.29 22.82 25.96
C SER A 292 -1.03 23.69 25.90
N GLN A 293 -0.11 23.43 24.97
CA GLN A 293 1.18 24.12 24.87
C GLN A 293 1.14 25.33 23.92
N HIS A 294 0.37 25.24 22.84
CA HIS A 294 0.41 26.17 21.71
C HIS A 294 -0.97 26.73 21.33
N GLY A 295 -2.03 26.32 22.01
CA GLY A 295 -3.41 26.70 21.72
C GLY A 295 -4.03 25.90 20.58
N GLU A 296 -5.35 26.02 20.42
CA GLU A 296 -6.15 25.29 19.43
C GLU A 296 -5.75 25.64 17.98
N GLU A 297 -5.39 26.90 17.73
CA GLU A 297 -4.98 27.40 16.41
C GLU A 297 -3.75 26.68 15.86
N ALA A 298 -2.90 26.13 16.72
CA ALA A 298 -1.74 25.35 16.30
C ALA A 298 -2.15 24.10 15.49
N LEU A 299 -3.31 23.49 15.79
CA LEU A 299 -3.80 22.33 15.04
C LEU A 299 -4.04 22.65 13.57
N LYS A 300 -4.45 23.89 13.23
CA LYS A 300 -4.70 24.29 11.84
C LYS A 300 -3.43 24.20 10.98
N GLN A 301 -2.27 24.39 11.59
CA GLN A 301 -0.97 24.40 10.91
C GLN A 301 -0.38 22.99 10.73
N ILE A 302 -0.80 22.03 11.54
CA ILE A 302 -0.17 20.70 11.61
C ILE A 302 -1.11 19.53 11.29
N ALA A 303 -2.43 19.74 11.31
CA ALA A 303 -3.42 18.67 11.22
C ALA A 303 -4.60 18.97 10.27
N LYS A 304 -5.25 17.91 9.80
CA LYS A 304 -6.44 17.94 8.95
C LYS A 304 -7.70 17.99 9.82
N LEU A 305 -8.32 19.17 9.93
CA LEU A 305 -9.30 19.45 10.99
C LEU A 305 -10.67 18.79 10.79
N HIS A 306 -11.04 18.41 9.56
CA HIS A 306 -12.30 17.74 9.27
C HIS A 306 -12.40 16.29 9.81
N PHE A 307 -11.30 15.75 10.36
CA PHE A 307 -11.31 14.44 11.00
C PHE A 307 -12.06 14.51 12.34
N LYS A 308 -12.81 13.45 12.68
CA LYS A 308 -13.45 13.29 14.01
C LYS A 308 -12.45 13.37 15.18
N THR A 309 -11.17 13.11 14.90
CA THR A 309 -10.08 13.21 15.86
C THR A 309 -9.94 14.63 16.42
N THR A 310 -10.30 15.67 15.65
CA THR A 310 -10.30 17.06 16.11
C THR A 310 -11.25 17.25 17.28
N ASP A 311 -12.49 16.76 17.17
CA ASP A 311 -13.48 16.85 18.24
C ASP A 311 -13.01 16.13 19.51
N ALA A 312 -12.40 14.95 19.36
CA ALA A 312 -11.84 14.20 20.49
C ALA A 312 -10.67 14.92 21.19
N ILE A 313 -9.99 15.84 20.49
CA ILE A 313 -8.90 16.65 21.05
C ILE A 313 -9.47 17.89 21.75
N LEU A 314 -10.40 18.60 21.10
CA LEU A 314 -10.92 19.90 21.57
C LEU A 314 -12.06 19.78 22.60
N HIS A 315 -12.81 18.68 22.56
CA HIS A 315 -13.98 18.42 23.41
C HIS A 315 -13.84 17.07 24.13
N PRO A 316 -12.93 16.97 25.11
CA PRO A 316 -12.57 15.72 25.78
C PRO A 316 -13.64 15.12 26.69
#